data_AF-A0A933IXH1-F1
#
_entry.id   AF-A0A933IXH1-F1
#
_cell.length_a   1.000
_cell.length_b   1.000
_cell.length_c   1.000
_cell.angle_alpha   90.00
_cell.angle_beta   90.00
_cell.angle_gamma   90.00
#
_symmetry.space_group_name_H-M   'P 1'
#
loop_
_entity.id
_entity.type
_entity.pdbx_description
1 polymer ?
#
loop_
_entity_poly.entity_id
_entity_poly.type
_entity_poly.pdbx_seq_one_letter_code
_entity_poly.pdbx_strand_id
1 'polypeptide(L)'
;MQALVNCSSGFELAKLDLKFRGPGEVYGIEQKGFPELKMASLFDYALMKQAREQAIKIINQNDGLDRWPLLKEKLSQWENQSHLE
;
A
#
# COMPACT_ATOMS: atom_id res chain seq x y z
N MET A 1 12.11 25.33 -3.67
CA MET A 1 13.57 25.22 -3.92
C MET A 1 14.42 25.34 -2.64
N GLN A 2 13.88 25.05 -1.44
CA GLN A 2 14.63 25.08 -0.17
C GLN A 2 14.97 23.67 0.36
N ALA A 3 14.28 22.62 -0.08
CA ALA A 3 14.54 21.24 0.36
C ALA A 3 15.92 20.70 -0.10
N LEU A 4 16.39 21.12 -1.28
CA LEU A 4 17.71 20.77 -1.81
C LEU A 4 18.88 21.41 -1.05
N VAL A 5 18.64 22.54 -0.37
CA VAL A 5 19.70 23.32 0.30
C VAL A 5 19.96 22.82 1.73
N ASN A 6 18.98 22.16 2.35
CA ASN A 6 19.03 21.78 3.77
C ASN A 6 19.14 20.26 4.04
N CYS A 7 19.11 19.40 3.01
CA CYS A 7 19.25 17.95 3.21
C CYS A 7 20.67 17.49 2.91
N SER A 8 21.43 17.17 3.96
CA SER A 8 22.77 16.57 3.86
C SER A 8 22.77 15.08 3.49
N SER A 9 21.58 14.50 3.27
CA SER A 9 21.39 13.09 2.95
C SER A 9 20.31 12.90 1.89
N GLY A 10 20.66 12.20 0.79
CA GLY A 10 19.73 11.89 -0.30
C GLY A 10 18.52 11.04 0.14
N PHE A 11 18.66 10.29 1.24
CA PHE A 11 17.55 9.52 1.82
C PHE A 11 16.48 10.41 2.46
N GLU A 12 16.87 11.49 3.13
CA GLU A 12 15.92 12.42 3.73
C GLU A 12 15.16 13.19 2.66
N LEU A 13 15.86 13.58 1.59
CA LEU A 13 15.26 14.24 0.44
C LEU A 13 14.24 13.32 -0.26
N ALA A 14 14.57 12.03 -0.44
CA ALA A 14 13.64 11.05 -1.02
C ALA A 14 12.39 10.84 -0.15
N LYS A 15 12.53 10.86 1.18
CA LYS A 15 11.38 10.77 2.11
C LYS A 15 10.50 12.01 2.04
N LEU A 16 11.09 13.21 1.98
CA LEU A 16 10.35 14.45 1.83
C LEU A 16 9.64 14.52 0.48
N ASP A 17 10.31 14.12 -0.60
CA ASP A 17 9.74 14.03 -1.94
C ASP A 17 8.55 13.06 -1.99
N LEU A 18 8.69 11.87 -1.40
CA LEU A 18 7.61 10.89 -1.27
C LEU A 18 6.44 11.42 -0.43
N LYS A 19 6.71 12.23 0.61
CA LYS A 19 5.69 12.85 1.45
C LYS A 19 4.93 13.96 0.72
N PHE A 20 5.61 14.76 -0.10
CA PHE A 20 5.00 15.87 -0.85
C PHE A 20 4.31 15.41 -2.14
N ARG A 21 4.91 14.48 -2.88
CA ARG A 21 4.34 13.94 -4.12
C ARG A 21 3.29 12.85 -3.86
N GLY A 22 3.42 12.17 -2.72
CA GLY A 22 2.71 10.93 -2.44
C GLY A 22 3.41 9.73 -3.10
N PRO A 23 3.17 8.51 -2.59
CA PRO A 23 3.57 7.29 -3.28
C PRO A 23 2.74 7.14 -4.55
N GLY A 24 3.40 6.88 -5.68
CA GLY A 24 2.72 6.47 -6.91
C GLY A 24 2.09 5.07 -6.77
N GLU A 25 1.49 4.56 -7.84
CA GLU A 25 1.02 3.17 -7.86
C GLU A 25 2.17 2.17 -7.75
N VAL A 26 2.01 1.17 -6.88
CA VAL A 26 3.00 0.10 -6.68
C VAL A 26 2.90 -0.98 -7.78
N TYR A 27 1.74 -1.10 -8.43
CA TYR A 27 1.42 -2.18 -9.37
C TYR A 27 0.84 -1.68 -10.71
N GLY A 28 0.97 -0.38 -11.03
CA GLY A 28 0.40 0.23 -12.23
C GLY A 28 1.37 1.13 -12.99
N ILE A 29 1.06 1.40 -14.25
CA ILE A 29 1.86 2.20 -15.21
C ILE A 29 1.60 3.72 -15.10
N GLU A 30 0.63 4.16 -14.28
CA GLU A 30 0.25 5.57 -14.21
C GLU A 30 0.80 6.28 -12.97
N GLN A 31 1.51 7.40 -13.18
CA GLN A 31 1.80 8.38 -12.14
C GLN A 31 0.56 9.25 -11.87
N LYS A 32 -0.51 8.68 -11.32
CA LYS A 32 -1.61 9.48 -10.78
C LYS A 32 -1.31 9.80 -9.31
N GLY A 33 -0.93 11.06 -9.10
CA GLY A 33 -0.77 11.65 -7.77
C GLY A 33 -2.13 11.76 -7.08
N PHE A 34 -2.55 10.68 -6.43
CA PHE A 34 -3.32 10.59 -5.18
C PHE A 34 -3.83 9.13 -5.10
N PRO A 35 -3.49 8.35 -4.06
CA PRO A 35 -4.00 7.00 -3.94
C PRO A 35 -5.53 7.02 -3.74
N GLU A 36 -6.28 6.26 -4.54
CA GLU A 36 -7.68 5.89 -4.23
C GLU A 36 -7.79 5.00 -2.99
N LEU A 37 -6.65 4.63 -2.39
CA LEU A 37 -6.61 4.08 -1.05
C LEU A 37 -6.97 5.17 -0.03
N LYS A 38 -8.22 5.15 0.44
CA LYS A 38 -8.63 5.75 1.73
C LYS A 38 -8.01 5.01 2.93
N MET A 39 -6.83 4.40 2.81
CA MET A 39 -6.07 4.02 3.99
C MET A 39 -5.48 5.28 4.58
N ALA A 40 -5.72 5.50 5.88
CA ALA A 40 -5.09 6.55 6.64
C ALA A 40 -3.59 6.49 6.39
N SER A 41 -3.05 7.39 5.57
CA SER A 41 -1.62 7.57 5.28
C SER A 41 -0.85 6.28 4.98
N LEU A 42 -0.24 6.15 3.79
CA LEU A 42 0.71 5.05 3.51
C LEU A 42 1.97 5.06 4.42
N PHE A 43 2.08 6.03 5.32
CA PHE A 43 3.06 6.10 6.39
C PHE A 43 2.56 5.52 7.74
N ASP A 44 1.33 5.00 7.83
CA ASP A 44 0.87 4.28 9.03
C ASP A 44 1.45 2.86 9.06
N TYR A 45 2.74 2.80 9.38
CA TYR A 45 3.50 1.56 9.49
C TYR A 45 2.91 0.61 10.54
N ALA A 46 2.27 1.13 11.59
CA ALA A 46 1.68 0.31 12.63
C ALA A 46 0.45 -0.42 12.08
N LEU A 47 -0.44 0.28 11.39
CA LEU A 47 -1.61 -0.31 10.76
C LEU A 47 -1.22 -1.31 9.66
N MET A 48 -0.24 -0.98 8.82
CA MET A 48 0.26 -1.89 7.79
C MET A 48 0.85 -3.17 8.39
N LYS A 49 1.62 -3.06 9.48
CA LYS A 49 2.19 -4.22 10.17
C LYS A 49 1.09 -5.12 10.73
N GLN A 50 0.09 -4.54 11.39
CA GLN A 50 -1.05 -5.29 11.93
C GLN A 50 -1.85 -5.99 10.84
N ALA A 51 -2.15 -5.29 9.74
CA ALA A 51 -2.86 -5.86 8.59
C ALA A 51 -2.09 -7.06 8.01
N ARG A 52 -0.77 -6.92 7.83
CA ARG A 52 0.10 -8.01 7.34
C ARG A 52 0.08 -9.22 8.27
N GLU A 53 0.21 -8.99 9.58
CA GLU A 53 0.19 -10.08 10.57
C GLU A 53 -1.12 -10.85 10.56
N GLN A 54 -2.26 -10.16 10.40
CA GLN A 54 -3.56 -10.82 10.30
C GLN A 54 -3.71 -11.59 8.98
N ALA A 55 -3.27 -11.03 7.86
CA ALA A 55 -3.28 -11.72 6.57
C ALA A 55 -2.48 -13.04 6.63
N ILE A 56 -1.29 -13.03 7.22
CA ILE A 56 -0.47 -14.24 7.41
C ILE A 56 -1.19 -15.28 8.26
N LYS A 57 -1.86 -14.86 9.35
CA LYS A 57 -2.63 -15.78 10.20
C LYS A 57 -3.77 -16.45 9.43
N ILE A 58 -4.49 -15.68 8.61
CA ILE A 58 -5.60 -16.21 7.80
C ILE A 58 -5.07 -17.20 6.76
N ILE A 59 -3.97 -16.89 6.07
CA ILE A 59 -3.36 -17.78 5.06
C ILE A 59 -2.88 -19.09 5.69
N ASN A 60 -2.34 -19.05 6.91
CA ASN A 60 -1.83 -20.22 7.61
C ASN A 60 -2.91 -21.06 8.31
N GLN A 61 -4.18 -20.66 8.26
CA GLN A 61 -5.28 -21.48 8.76
C GLN A 61 -5.70 -22.49 7.69
N ASN A 62 -5.96 -23.75 8.11
CA ASN A 62 -6.30 -24.86 7.21
C ASN A 62 -7.64 -24.69 6.47
N ASP A 63 -8.47 -23.72 6.85
CA ASP A 63 -9.76 -23.40 6.26
C ASP A 63 -9.71 -22.21 5.29
N GLY A 64 -8.52 -21.65 5.06
CA GLY A 64 -8.29 -20.58 4.10
C GLY A 64 -9.24 -19.40 4.30
N LEU A 65 -9.99 -19.06 3.25
CA LEU A 65 -10.93 -17.93 3.25
C LEU A 65 -12.39 -18.35 3.43
N ASP A 66 -12.68 -19.62 3.69
CA ASP A 66 -14.07 -20.11 3.73
C ASP A 66 -14.84 -19.56 4.95
N ARG A 67 -14.12 -19.18 6.01
CA ARG A 67 -14.70 -18.43 7.16
C ARG A 67 -14.98 -16.96 6.85
N TRP A 68 -14.48 -16.44 5.74
CA TRP A 68 -14.50 -15.01 5.40
C TRP A 68 -15.11 -14.78 4.00
N PRO A 69 -16.40 -15.10 3.77
CA PRO A 69 -17.01 -15.06 2.44
C PRO A 69 -16.94 -13.68 1.77
N LEU A 70 -17.13 -12.62 2.56
CA LEU A 70 -17.01 -11.24 2.06
C LEU A 70 -15.58 -10.86 1.66
N LEU A 71 -14.58 -11.38 2.38
CA LEU A 71 -13.17 -11.15 2.04
C LEU A 71 -12.80 -11.91 0.77
N LYS A 72 -13.29 -13.14 0.62
CA LYS A 72 -13.14 -13.96 -0.58
C LYS A 72 -13.74 -13.27 -1.81
N GLU A 73 -14.96 -12.76 -1.70
CA GLU A 73 -15.63 -12.01 -2.77
C GLU A 73 -14.85 -10.75 -3.16
N LYS A 74 -14.43 -9.94 -2.17
CA LYS A 74 -13.62 -8.75 -2.42
C LYS A 74 -12.29 -9.05 -3.12
N LEU A 75 -11.61 -10.13 -2.72
CA LEU A 75 -10.37 -10.53 -3.37
C LEU A 75 -10.59 -10.96 -4.82
N SER A 76 -11.65 -11.72 -5.10
CA SER A 76 -12.02 -12.09 -6.47
C SER A 76 -12.35 -10.86 -7.33
N GLN A 77 -13.04 -9.87 -6.77
CA GLN A 77 -13.31 -8.60 -7.47
C GLN A 77 -12.00 -7.85 -7.78
N TRP A 78 -11.06 -7.82 -6.83
CA TRP A 78 -9.77 -7.17 -7.00
C TRP A 78 -8.89 -7.88 -8.05
N GLU A 79 -8.88 -9.21 -8.07
CA GLU A 79 -8.15 -10.02 -9.06
C GLU A 79 -8.68 -9.77 -10.48
N ASN A 80 -10.00 -9.67 -10.65
CA ASN A 80 -10.60 -9.34 -11.94
C ASN A 80 -10.33 -7.90 -12.42
N GLN A 81 -10.04 -6.98 -11.50
CA GLN A 81 -9.73 -5.58 -11.81
C GLN A 81 -8.23 -5.36 -12.03
N SER A 82 -7.39 -6.18 -11.41
CA SER A 82 -5.93 -6.09 -11.47
C SER A 82 -5.43 -6.96 -12.61
N HIS A 83 -5.48 -6.44 -13.84
CA HIS A 83 -4.70 -7.02 -14.93
C HIS A 83 -3.21 -6.95 -14.56
N LEU A 84 -2.66 -8.07 -14.10
CA LEU A 84 -1.22 -8.27 -13.91
C LEU A 84 -0.62 -8.68 -15.26
N GLU A 85 -0.20 -7.69 -16.06
CA GLU A 85 0.75 -7.88 -17.16
C GLU A 85 2.17 -7.51 -16.73
#